data_AF-A0A1N6PM18-F1
#
_entry.id   AF-A0A1N6PM18-F1
#
_cell.length_a   1.000
_cell.length_b   1.000
_cell.length_c   1.000
_cell.angle_alpha   90.00
_cell.angle_beta   90.00
_cell.angle_gamma   90.00
#
_symmetry.space_group_name_H-M   'P 1'
#
loop_
_entity.id
_entity.type
_entity.pdbx_description
1 polymer ?
#
loop_
_entity_poly.entity_id
_entity_poly.type
_entity_poly.pdbx_seq_one_letter_code
_entity_poly.pdbx_strand_id
1 'polypeptide(L)'
;MTDLTFTLLRLGYLVLLWVFVLSAIGVLRRDLYGTKITPRRGKKGAPAPAARPTSGPTPAAPEPSRPAAPAGPSRLVVTAGPLTGTTIPLTTSSILIGRAPSCTLVLDDDYSSSRHARIFPQHGSWFVEDLGSTNGTYVEDQRIAQVTPLGLGTRVRIGQSVVELQR
;
A
#
# COMPACT_ATOMS: atom_id res chain seq x y z
N MET A 1 -0.36 -11.86 -61.14
CA MET A 1 -1.30 -11.76 -59.98
C MET A 1 -0.64 -12.19 -58.66
N THR A 2 0.51 -12.86 -58.69
CA THR A 2 1.26 -13.37 -57.52
C THR A 2 2.11 -12.30 -56.82
N ASP A 3 2.67 -11.32 -57.53
CA ASP A 3 3.51 -10.27 -56.90
C ASP A 3 2.74 -9.38 -55.92
N LEU A 4 1.48 -9.06 -56.26
CA LEU A 4 0.61 -8.25 -55.43
C LEU A 4 0.24 -8.99 -54.12
N THR A 5 0.01 -10.30 -54.20
CA THR A 5 -0.33 -11.14 -53.04
C THR A 5 0.86 -11.33 -52.10
N PHE A 6 2.08 -11.52 -52.62
CA PHE A 6 3.29 -11.53 -51.78
C PHE A 6 3.53 -10.19 -51.08
N THR A 7 3.28 -9.07 -51.77
CA THR A 7 3.44 -7.73 -51.20
C THR A 7 2.41 -7.45 -50.09
N LEU A 8 1.15 -7.84 -50.32
CA LEU A 8 0.07 -7.78 -49.33
C LEU A 8 0.37 -8.64 -48.10
N LEU A 9 0.90 -9.86 -48.30
CA LEU A 9 1.27 -10.75 -47.20
C LEU A 9 2.39 -10.16 -46.35
N ARG A 10 3.41 -9.57 -46.99
CA ARG A 10 4.55 -8.92 -46.31
C ARG A 10 4.12 -7.70 -45.50
N LEU A 11 3.26 -6.85 -46.06
CA LEU A 11 2.69 -5.69 -45.35
C LEU A 11 1.79 -6.12 -44.19
N GLY A 12 0.94 -7.14 -44.40
CA GLY A 12 0.09 -7.69 -43.36
C GLY A 12 0.91 -8.25 -42.19
N TYR A 13 1.96 -9.01 -42.48
CA TYR A 13 2.89 -9.51 -41.47
C TYR A 13 3.58 -8.38 -40.70
N LEU A 14 4.05 -7.34 -41.40
CA LEU A 14 4.70 -6.18 -40.78
C LEU A 14 3.74 -5.43 -39.84
N VAL A 15 2.48 -5.21 -40.26
CA VAL A 15 1.45 -4.57 -39.42
C VAL A 15 1.16 -5.43 -38.20
N LEU A 16 1.02 -6.75 -38.37
CA LEU A 16 0.78 -7.67 -37.25
C LEU A 16 1.93 -7.66 -36.24
N LEU A 17 3.17 -7.62 -36.73
CA LEU A 17 4.36 -7.50 -35.88
C LEU A 17 4.37 -6.15 -35.13
N TRP A 18 4.05 -5.06 -35.81
CA TRP A 18 3.93 -3.75 -35.18
C TRP A 18 2.81 -3.68 -34.13
N VAL A 19 1.65 -4.27 -34.40
CA VAL A 19 0.55 -4.39 -33.42
C VAL A 19 0.99 -5.20 -32.22
N PHE A 20 1.70 -6.31 -32.43
CA PHE A 20 2.27 -7.12 -31.36
C PHE A 20 3.26 -6.32 -30.50
N VAL A 21 4.18 -5.58 -31.13
CA VAL A 21 5.15 -4.73 -30.43
C VAL A 21 4.45 -3.62 -29.64
N LEU A 22 3.49 -2.91 -30.25
CA LEU A 22 2.72 -1.86 -29.56
C LEU A 22 1.87 -2.43 -28.42
N SER A 23 1.30 -3.62 -28.59
CA SER A 23 0.56 -4.33 -27.54
C SER A 23 1.48 -4.71 -26.38
N ALA A 24 2.65 -5.29 -26.67
CA ALA A 24 3.63 -5.65 -25.65
C ALA A 24 4.13 -4.43 -24.86
N ILE A 25 4.43 -3.32 -25.56
CA ILE A 25 4.81 -2.05 -24.92
C ILE A 25 3.66 -1.50 -24.08
N GLY A 26 2.42 -1.59 -24.59
CA GLY A 26 1.23 -1.15 -23.88
C GLY A 26 0.99 -1.91 -22.59
N VAL A 27 1.16 -3.25 -22.61
CA VAL A 27 1.07 -4.12 -21.43
C VAL A 27 2.16 -3.75 -20.43
N LEU A 28 3.42 -3.66 -20.88
CA LEU A 28 4.54 -3.31 -20.01
C LEU A 28 4.38 -1.93 -19.37
N ARG A 29 3.83 -0.96 -20.11
CA ARG A 29 3.54 0.38 -19.59
C ARG A 29 2.37 0.36 -18.61
N ARG A 30 1.34 -0.44 -18.84
CA ARG A 30 0.24 -0.59 -17.88
C ARG A 30 0.74 -1.15 -16.55
N ASP A 31 1.68 -2.08 -16.62
CA ASP A 31 2.35 -2.71 -15.47
C ASP A 31 3.23 -1.72 -14.67
N LEU A 32 3.84 -0.75 -15.35
CA LEU A 32 4.75 0.22 -14.72
C LEU A 32 4.07 1.48 -14.17
N TYR A 33 2.90 1.86 -14.71
CA TYR A 33 2.29 3.17 -14.42
C TYR A 33 0.92 3.12 -13.71
N GLY A 34 0.39 1.93 -13.40
CA GLY A 34 -0.80 1.78 -12.54
C GLY A 34 -0.35 1.71 -11.08
N THR A 35 -0.41 2.79 -10.30
CA THR A 35 -1.57 2.94 -9.41
C THR A 35 -1.52 4.28 -8.69
N LYS A 36 -2.65 4.99 -8.75
CA LYS A 36 -2.91 6.26 -8.09
C LYS A 36 -3.21 6.03 -6.61
N ILE A 37 -2.43 6.68 -5.74
CA ILE A 37 -2.73 6.79 -4.31
C ILE A 37 -4.06 7.55 -4.18
N THR A 38 -5.12 6.86 -3.75
CA THR A 38 -6.36 7.54 -3.36
C THR A 38 -6.24 7.85 -1.87
N PRO A 39 -5.99 9.10 -1.44
CA PRO A 39 -6.06 9.42 -0.03
C PRO A 39 -7.49 9.18 0.42
N ARG A 40 -7.70 8.16 1.26
CA ARG A 40 -8.99 7.89 1.89
C ARG A 40 -9.30 9.06 2.84
N ARG A 41 -9.97 10.09 2.33
CA ARG A 41 -10.60 11.12 3.16
C ARG A 41 -11.61 10.41 4.04
N GLY A 42 -11.27 10.32 5.33
CA GLY A 42 -12.06 9.64 6.34
C GLY A 42 -13.53 10.05 6.25
N LYS A 43 -14.39 9.05 6.11
CA LYS A 43 -15.83 9.15 6.27
C LYS A 43 -16.07 9.61 7.71
N LYS A 44 -16.19 10.94 7.92
CA LYS A 44 -16.68 11.52 9.17
C LYS A 44 -18.04 10.88 9.46
N GLY A 45 -18.11 10.13 10.56
CA GLY A 45 -19.37 9.66 11.12
C GLY A 45 -20.31 10.85 11.35
N ALA A 46 -21.59 10.59 11.14
CA ALA A 46 -22.68 11.55 11.34
C ALA A 46 -22.68 12.14 12.77
N PRO A 47 -23.15 13.38 12.94
CA PRO A 47 -23.21 14.03 14.24
C PRO A 47 -24.50 13.63 15.00
N ALA A 48 -24.33 13.26 16.27
CA ALA A 48 -25.40 13.08 17.26
C ALA A 48 -24.99 13.84 18.54
N PRO A 49 -25.94 14.39 19.32
CA PRO A 49 -26.04 15.82 19.53
C PRO A 49 -25.42 16.37 20.83
N ALA A 50 -25.32 17.69 20.84
CA ALA A 50 -24.76 18.56 21.86
C ALA A 50 -25.25 18.28 23.28
N ALA A 51 -24.28 18.12 24.18
CA ALA A 51 -24.41 18.49 25.59
C ALA A 51 -23.39 19.60 25.88
N ARG A 52 -23.88 20.73 26.38
CA ARG A 52 -23.15 21.84 27.00
C ARG A 52 -24.05 22.33 28.16
N PRO A 53 -23.57 23.16 29.10
CA PRO A 53 -22.21 23.44 29.59
C PRO A 53 -22.13 23.24 31.13
N THR A 54 -20.95 23.40 31.76
CA THR A 54 -20.74 24.27 32.94
C THR A 54 -19.32 24.15 33.52
N SER A 55 -18.90 25.24 34.18
CA SER A 55 -17.60 25.54 34.84
C SER A 55 -16.45 25.86 33.87
N GLY A 56 -15.77 27.01 33.89
CA GLY A 56 -15.69 28.16 34.80
C GLY A 56 -14.27 28.75 34.60
N PRO A 57 -14.08 30.08 34.49
CA PRO A 57 -12.77 30.65 34.13
C PRO A 57 -11.94 30.99 35.37
N THR A 58 -10.70 30.49 35.48
CA THR A 58 -9.64 31.10 36.31
C THR A 58 -8.24 30.73 35.77
N PRO A 59 -7.28 31.69 35.71
CA PRO A 59 -6.02 31.57 34.97
C PRO A 59 -4.82 31.28 35.87
N ALA A 60 -3.86 30.45 35.42
CA ALA A 60 -2.46 30.51 35.86
C ALA A 60 -1.54 29.48 35.15
N ALA A 61 -0.39 29.99 34.72
CA ALA A 61 0.93 29.34 34.69
C ALA A 61 1.29 28.42 33.48
N PRO A 62 2.57 28.46 33.05
CA PRO A 62 3.01 28.07 31.71
C PRO A 62 3.12 26.55 31.58
N GLU A 63 2.62 26.01 30.47
CA GLU A 63 2.71 24.58 30.16
C GLU A 63 4.19 24.10 30.18
N PRO A 64 4.56 23.19 31.08
CA PRO A 64 5.77 22.42 30.94
C PRO A 64 5.59 21.43 29.79
N SER A 65 6.53 21.47 28.86
CA SER A 65 7.03 20.27 28.18
C SER A 65 5.97 19.43 27.46
N ARG A 66 5.73 19.78 26.19
CA ARG A 66 5.21 18.87 25.15
C ARG A 66 5.81 17.47 25.38
N PRO A 67 5.01 16.44 25.73
CA PRO A 67 5.52 15.08 25.80
C PRO A 67 6.08 14.77 24.42
N ALA A 68 7.39 14.47 24.37
CA ALA A 68 8.02 13.93 23.20
C ALA A 68 7.13 12.81 22.65
N ALA A 69 6.66 12.99 21.42
CA ALA A 69 5.93 11.93 20.71
C ALA A 69 6.77 10.65 20.85
N PRO A 70 6.15 9.51 21.24
CA PRO A 70 6.89 8.31 21.56
C PRO A 70 7.76 7.94 20.37
N ALA A 71 8.96 7.47 20.66
CA ALA A 71 9.99 7.04 19.72
C ALA A 71 9.60 5.79 18.91
N GLY A 72 8.38 5.75 18.39
CA GLY A 72 7.83 4.69 17.57
C GLY A 72 7.96 4.98 16.07
N PRO A 73 7.73 3.96 15.24
CA PRO A 73 7.72 4.10 13.78
C PRO A 73 6.68 5.14 13.35
N SER A 74 7.11 6.06 12.49
CA SER A 74 6.33 7.23 12.06
C SER A 74 5.80 7.10 10.62
N ARG A 75 6.44 6.26 9.79
CA ARG A 75 5.99 5.97 8.43
C ARG A 75 6.23 4.52 8.02
N LEU A 76 5.35 3.99 7.17
CA LEU A 76 5.55 2.75 6.44
C LEU A 76 6.08 3.10 5.05
N VAL A 77 7.23 2.56 4.67
CA VAL A 77 7.86 2.82 3.36
C VAL A 77 7.90 1.53 2.56
N VAL A 78 7.54 1.60 1.30
CA VAL A 78 7.75 0.51 0.35
C VAL A 78 9.19 0.60 -0.16
N THR A 79 10.02 -0.37 0.19
CA THR A 79 11.46 -0.39 -0.15
C THR A 79 11.76 -1.20 -1.41
N ALA A 80 10.88 -2.11 -1.81
CA ALA A 80 10.99 -2.85 -3.06
C ALA A 80 9.61 -3.13 -3.67
N GLY A 81 9.58 -3.37 -4.98
CA GLY A 81 8.37 -3.64 -5.76
C GLY A 81 7.92 -2.45 -6.62
N PRO A 82 6.79 -2.57 -7.33
CA PRO A 82 6.30 -1.54 -8.26
C PRO A 82 5.99 -0.21 -7.57
N LEU A 83 5.77 -0.22 -6.26
CA LEU A 83 5.43 0.97 -5.45
C LEU A 83 6.62 1.50 -4.64
N THR A 84 7.86 1.13 -4.98
CA THR A 84 9.07 1.56 -4.27
C THR A 84 9.10 3.09 -4.09
N GLY A 85 9.39 3.55 -2.88
CA GLY A 85 9.39 4.96 -2.49
C GLY A 85 8.04 5.47 -1.96
N THR A 86 6.97 4.69 -2.06
CA THR A 86 5.68 5.06 -1.47
C THR A 86 5.78 5.06 0.04
N THR A 87 5.38 6.18 0.65
CA THR A 87 5.42 6.39 2.08
C THR A 87 4.01 6.65 2.62
N ILE A 88 3.60 5.89 3.62
CA ILE A 88 2.31 6.05 4.30
C ILE A 88 2.59 6.48 5.75
N PRO A 89 1.99 7.59 6.24
CA PRO A 89 2.14 7.99 7.63
C PRO A 89 1.48 6.94 8.54
N LEU A 90 2.23 6.46 9.53
CA LEU A 90 1.72 5.57 10.55
C LEU A 90 0.93 6.42 11.55
N THR A 91 -0.36 6.12 11.66
CA THR A 91 -1.28 6.77 12.59
C THR A 91 -1.89 5.72 13.51
N THR A 92 -2.93 6.05 14.26
CA THR A 92 -3.60 5.10 15.17
C THR A 92 -4.47 4.07 14.44
N SER A 93 -4.64 4.19 13.12
CA SER A 93 -5.46 3.27 12.32
C SER A 93 -4.67 2.11 11.73
N SER A 94 -5.32 0.96 11.57
CA SER A 94 -4.76 -0.17 10.83
C SER A 94 -4.59 0.15 9.35
N ILE A 95 -3.46 -0.26 8.79
CA ILE A 95 -3.13 -0.18 7.37
C ILE A 95 -3.45 -1.55 6.76
N LEU A 96 -4.42 -1.56 5.84
CA LEU A 96 -4.73 -2.76 5.06
C LEU A 96 -3.90 -2.75 3.77
N ILE A 97 -3.28 -3.88 3.45
CA ILE A 97 -2.41 -4.06 2.29
C ILE A 97 -2.98 -5.17 1.41
N GLY A 98 -3.08 -4.91 0.10
CA GLY A 98 -3.53 -5.91 -0.86
C GLY A 98 -3.97 -5.29 -2.18
N ARG A 99 -4.45 -6.13 -3.10
CA ARG A 99 -4.84 -5.72 -4.46
C ARG A 99 -6.18 -4.98 -4.55
N ALA A 100 -7.05 -5.14 -3.56
CA ALA A 100 -8.35 -4.49 -3.60
C ALA A 100 -8.23 -2.97 -3.46
N PRO A 101 -9.05 -2.18 -4.18
CA PRO A 101 -9.07 -0.72 -4.04
C PRO A 101 -9.59 -0.24 -2.68
N SER A 102 -10.13 -1.16 -1.85
CA SER A 102 -10.53 -0.88 -0.46
C SER A 102 -9.35 -0.88 0.52
N CYS A 103 -8.16 -1.32 0.09
CA CYS A 103 -6.94 -1.32 0.89
C CYS A 103 -6.35 0.09 1.04
N THR A 104 -5.59 0.29 2.12
CA THR A 104 -4.88 1.56 2.36
C THR A 104 -3.63 1.65 1.49
N LEU A 105 -2.89 0.53 1.41
CA LEU A 105 -1.85 0.33 0.42
C LEU A 105 -2.39 -0.65 -0.62
N VAL A 106 -2.75 -0.11 -1.79
CA VAL A 106 -3.22 -0.91 -2.92
C VAL A 106 -2.00 -1.39 -3.68
N LEU A 107 -1.77 -2.70 -3.68
CA LEU A 107 -0.71 -3.34 -4.46
C LEU A 107 -1.26 -3.79 -5.81
N ASP A 108 -0.72 -3.26 -6.91
CA ASP A 108 -1.07 -3.75 -8.26
C ASP A 108 -0.14 -4.90 -8.64
N ASP A 109 -0.32 -6.04 -7.96
CA ASP A 109 0.52 -7.23 -8.11
C ASP A 109 -0.34 -8.50 -8.07
N ASP A 110 -0.18 -9.38 -9.06
CA ASP A 110 -0.88 -10.66 -9.16
C ASP A 110 -0.45 -11.66 -8.08
N TYR A 111 0.73 -11.50 -7.49
CA TYR A 111 1.15 -12.26 -6.31
C TYR A 111 0.52 -11.74 -5.01
N SER A 112 -0.28 -10.68 -5.08
CA SER A 112 -0.97 -10.13 -3.92
C SER A 112 -2.48 -10.41 -3.92
N SER A 113 -3.00 -10.96 -2.82
CA SER A 113 -4.43 -11.17 -2.65
C SER A 113 -5.18 -9.85 -2.44
N SER A 114 -6.49 -9.85 -2.71
CA SER A 114 -7.38 -8.68 -2.58
C SER A 114 -7.25 -7.99 -1.21
N ARG A 115 -7.28 -8.78 -0.13
CA ARG A 115 -6.87 -8.38 1.22
C ARG A 115 -5.78 -9.34 1.65
N HIS A 116 -4.52 -8.91 1.58
CA HIS A 116 -3.38 -9.79 1.77
C HIS A 116 -2.92 -9.79 3.21
N ALA A 117 -2.57 -8.61 3.71
CA ALA A 117 -2.04 -8.43 5.05
C ALA A 117 -2.61 -7.17 5.68
N ARG A 118 -2.56 -7.12 7.00
CA ARG A 118 -2.93 -5.95 7.79
C ARG A 118 -1.80 -5.64 8.75
N ILE A 119 -1.38 -4.38 8.77
CA ILE A 119 -0.48 -3.85 9.77
C ILE A 119 -1.31 -2.98 10.72
N PHE A 120 -1.22 -3.21 12.02
CA PHE A 120 -2.00 -2.46 13.00
C PHE A 120 -1.21 -2.15 14.27
N PRO A 121 -1.49 -1.00 14.91
CA PRO A 121 -0.92 -0.69 16.20
C PRO A 121 -1.69 -1.43 17.31
N GLN A 122 -0.98 -2.04 18.25
CA GLN A 122 -1.53 -2.67 19.45
C GLN A 122 -0.59 -2.41 20.63
N HIS A 123 -1.12 -1.87 21.74
CA HIS A 123 -0.34 -1.56 22.95
C HIS A 123 0.95 -0.73 22.70
N GLY A 124 0.93 0.18 21.73
CA GLY A 124 2.09 1.01 21.37
C GLY A 124 3.16 0.32 20.51
N SER A 125 2.97 -0.95 20.16
CA SER A 125 3.78 -1.69 19.19
C SER A 125 3.01 -1.93 17.89
N TRP A 126 3.72 -2.16 16.79
CA TRP A 126 3.09 -2.51 15.52
C TRP A 126 3.12 -4.02 15.33
N PHE A 127 2.08 -4.54 14.69
CA PHE A 127 1.95 -5.95 14.39
C PHE A 127 1.50 -6.12 12.94
N VAL A 128 1.90 -7.23 12.34
CA VAL A 128 1.44 -7.67 11.03
C VAL A 128 0.69 -8.97 11.16
N GLU A 129 -0.41 -9.07 10.42
CA GLU A 129 -1.26 -10.24 10.31
C GLU A 129 -1.51 -10.55 8.85
N ASP A 130 -1.38 -11.83 8.48
CA ASP A 130 -1.78 -12.34 7.18
C ASP A 130 -3.29 -12.65 7.20
N LEU A 131 -4.03 -12.16 6.20
CA LEU A 131 -5.49 -12.29 6.12
C LEU A 131 -5.93 -13.51 5.30
N GLY A 132 -5.11 -14.56 5.27
CA GLY A 132 -5.35 -15.75 4.45
C GLY A 132 -4.93 -15.53 3.01
N SER A 133 -3.75 -14.94 2.80
CA SER A 133 -3.22 -14.72 1.47
C SER A 133 -2.79 -16.04 0.81
N THR A 134 -2.86 -16.09 -0.52
CA THR A 134 -2.49 -17.31 -1.28
C THR A 134 -1.00 -17.60 -1.19
N ASN A 135 -0.16 -16.57 -1.32
CA ASN A 135 1.30 -16.70 -1.37
C ASN A 135 1.98 -16.57 0.01
N GLY A 136 1.23 -16.10 1.01
CA GLY A 136 1.73 -15.81 2.35
C GLY A 136 2.38 -14.45 2.48
N THR A 137 2.38 -13.95 3.71
CA THR A 137 3.18 -12.79 4.14
C THR A 137 4.51 -13.28 4.73
N TYR A 138 5.60 -12.59 4.46
CA TYR A 138 6.94 -12.92 4.96
C TYR A 138 7.52 -11.75 5.76
N VAL A 139 8.12 -12.02 6.91
CA VAL A 139 8.81 -11.04 7.75
C VAL A 139 10.25 -11.50 7.90
N GLU A 140 11.23 -10.66 7.53
CA GLU A 140 12.66 -11.04 7.52
C GLU A 140 12.89 -12.40 6.83
N ASP A 141 12.30 -12.56 5.64
CA ASP A 141 12.33 -13.78 4.82
C ASP A 141 11.65 -15.04 5.42
N GLN A 142 11.05 -14.94 6.60
CA GLN A 142 10.28 -16.03 7.21
C GLN A 142 8.78 -15.85 6.98
N ARG A 143 8.11 -16.90 6.50
CA ARG A 143 6.65 -16.86 6.32
C ARG A 143 5.97 -16.82 7.69
N ILE A 144 5.09 -15.84 7.89
CA ILE A 144 4.29 -15.75 9.11
C ILE A 144 2.97 -16.49 8.93
N ALA A 145 2.51 -17.16 10.00
CA ALA A 145 1.20 -17.80 10.06
C ALA A 145 0.29 -17.18 11.14
N GLN A 146 0.87 -16.35 12.03
CA GLN A 146 0.19 -15.71 13.15
C GLN A 146 0.57 -14.23 13.21
N VAL A 147 -0.18 -13.48 14.01
CA VAL A 147 0.11 -12.08 14.30
C VAL A 147 1.53 -11.95 14.83
N THR A 148 2.38 -11.21 14.10
CA THR A 148 3.82 -11.10 14.39
C THR A 148 4.16 -9.65 14.71
N PRO A 149 4.93 -9.37 15.77
CA PRO A 149 5.36 -8.00 16.09
C PRO A 149 6.26 -7.46 14.98
N LEU A 150 6.06 -6.19 14.64
CA LEU A 150 6.84 -5.48 13.64
C LEU A 150 7.67 -4.37 14.29
N GLY A 151 8.99 -4.51 14.18
CA GLY A 151 9.94 -3.51 14.67
C GLY A 151 10.26 -2.43 13.64
N LEU A 152 10.98 -1.41 14.10
CA LEU A 152 11.63 -0.43 13.22
C LEU A 152 12.67 -1.13 12.34
N GLY A 153 12.66 -0.83 11.05
CA GLY A 153 13.57 -1.42 10.07
C GLY A 153 13.22 -2.85 9.64
N THR A 154 12.17 -3.44 10.23
CA THR A 154 11.75 -4.80 9.89
C THR A 154 11.10 -4.83 8.50
N ARG A 155 11.59 -5.72 7.64
CA ARG A 155 11.13 -5.90 6.27
C ARG A 155 10.02 -6.93 6.20
N VAL A 156 8.92 -6.53 5.58
CA VAL A 156 7.76 -7.39 5.32
C VAL A 156 7.56 -7.51 3.82
N ARG A 157 7.68 -8.72 3.30
CA ARG A 157 7.43 -9.02 1.90
C ARG A 157 6.02 -9.54 1.71
N ILE A 158 5.30 -8.88 0.80
CA ILE A 158 3.91 -9.14 0.43
C ILE A 158 3.87 -9.19 -1.10
N GLY A 159 3.70 -10.40 -1.66
CA GLY A 159 3.88 -10.61 -3.10
C GLY A 159 5.29 -10.20 -3.55
N GLN A 160 5.36 -9.31 -4.54
CA GLN A 160 6.58 -8.70 -5.08
C GLN A 160 6.99 -7.41 -4.34
N SER A 161 6.18 -6.93 -3.40
CA SER A 161 6.44 -5.68 -2.67
C SER A 161 7.09 -5.95 -1.31
N VAL A 162 8.06 -5.13 -0.92
CA VAL A 162 8.66 -5.14 0.42
C VAL A 162 8.35 -3.82 1.10
N VAL A 163 7.81 -3.89 2.31
CA VAL A 163 7.47 -2.75 3.14
C VAL A 163 8.26 -2.77 4.44
N GLU A 164 8.60 -1.59 4.95
CA GLU A 164 9.44 -1.41 6.12
C GLU A 164 8.90 -0.28 6.99
N LEU A 165 8.91 -0.47 8.31
CA LEU A 165 8.56 0.60 9.25
C LEU A 165 9.78 1.48 9.49
N GLN A 166 9.65 2.77 9.21
CA GLN A 166 10.70 3.76 9.40
C GLN A 166 10.24 4.89 10.32
N ARG A 167 11.23 5.63 10.82
CA ARG A 167 11.05 6.86 11.58
C ARG A 167 11.12 8.06 10.66
#